data_AF-A0A0L0US50-F1
#
_entry.id   AF-A0A0L0US50-F1
#
_cell.length_a   1.000
_cell.length_b   1.000
_cell.length_c   1.000
_cell.angle_alpha   90.00
_cell.angle_beta   90.00
_cell.angle_gamma   90.00
#
_symmetry.space_group_name_H-M   'P 1'
#
loop_
_entity.id
_entity.type
_entity.pdbx_description
1 polymer ?
#
loop_
_entity_poly.entity_id
_entity_poly.type
_entity_poly.pdbx_seq_one_letter_code
_entity_poly.pdbx_strand_id
1 'polypeptide(L)'
;MEMEQPTAETYHPNHQKNRSPSTSLGVNSRPIDILELTNTPKNIEMNSSLSLSDNLIIGTRNSKLALIQADLVEREINKRFTTDQLKTEIQSMSTSGDENLLKPLYLLRGKSVWTKELEINLLNGSIDLIVHSLKDVPTTLPAGCELASVMLREDPRDALIIRNGPPFTHLSQLPPGSIIGTSSVRRVAQLRRQFPNLAFQDIRGNLQTRFKKLDATDSPYTGIILAVAGLKRIGLATRITSYLEPPDLYHAVGQGAIGIEIRTPPAMKLNKTLEETILRERATTVRKRGLIMAPPPF
;
A
#
# COMPACT_ATOMS: atom_id res chain seq x y z
N MET A 1 -46.77 -16.15 33.24
CA MET A 1 -46.78 -15.31 32.02
C MET A 1 -45.34 -15.17 31.57
N GLU A 2 -44.65 -16.23 31.14
CA GLU A 2 -44.91 -17.07 29.94
C GLU A 2 -45.06 -16.19 28.68
N MET A 3 -44.02 -16.11 27.87
CA MET A 3 -43.56 -17.03 26.80
C MET A 3 -44.26 -16.71 25.48
N GLU A 4 -43.48 -16.37 24.45
CA GLU A 4 -43.45 -17.13 23.19
C GLU A 4 -42.37 -16.59 22.23
N GLN A 5 -41.50 -17.50 21.79
CA GLN A 5 -40.68 -17.38 20.58
C GLN A 5 -41.53 -17.75 19.35
N PRO A 6 -41.07 -17.43 18.14
CA PRO A 6 -41.25 -18.36 17.03
C PRO A 6 -39.92 -18.90 16.48
N THR A 7 -40.07 -20.11 15.98
CA THR A 7 -39.11 -21.16 15.64
C THR A 7 -38.41 -21.00 14.29
N ALA A 8 -37.27 -21.69 14.18
CA ALA A 8 -36.56 -21.95 12.95
C ALA A 8 -37.37 -22.87 12.01
N GLU A 9 -37.33 -22.57 10.70
CA GLU A 9 -37.70 -23.53 9.66
C GLU A 9 -36.47 -23.96 8.84
N THR A 10 -36.43 -25.27 8.71
CA THR A 10 -35.48 -26.17 8.08
C THR A 10 -35.41 -26.00 6.57
N TYR A 11 -34.19 -25.98 6.01
CA TYR A 11 -33.95 -26.16 4.58
C TYR A 11 -33.23 -27.50 4.37
N HIS A 12 -33.92 -28.47 3.78
CA HIS A 12 -33.30 -29.66 3.20
C HIS A 12 -33.81 -29.89 1.75
N PRO A 13 -32.95 -30.47 0.89
CA PRO A 13 -33.03 -30.36 -0.57
C PRO A 13 -33.86 -31.49 -1.17
N ASN A 14 -34.32 -31.32 -2.42
CA ASN A 14 -34.66 -32.48 -3.23
C ASN A 14 -34.33 -32.35 -4.72
N HIS A 15 -33.70 -33.42 -5.18
CA HIS A 15 -33.40 -33.83 -6.54
C HIS A 15 -34.65 -34.04 -7.41
N GLN A 16 -34.52 -33.83 -8.73
CA GLN A 16 -34.60 -34.87 -9.78
C GLN A 16 -34.53 -34.22 -11.18
N LYS A 17 -33.48 -34.50 -11.95
CA LYS A 17 -33.42 -35.47 -13.07
C LYS A 17 -34.31 -35.11 -14.27
N ASN A 18 -33.68 -34.78 -15.39
CA ASN A 18 -33.99 -35.44 -16.66
C ASN A 18 -32.77 -35.52 -17.58
N ARG A 19 -32.65 -36.69 -18.22
CA ARG A 19 -31.52 -37.25 -18.96
C ARG A 19 -31.69 -37.06 -20.48
N SER A 20 -30.64 -36.58 -21.14
CA SER A 20 -29.98 -37.02 -22.41
C SER A 20 -30.80 -37.32 -23.69
N PRO A 21 -30.19 -37.16 -24.89
CA PRO A 21 -29.33 -38.22 -25.43
C PRO A 21 -28.00 -37.76 -26.05
N SER A 22 -27.11 -38.76 -26.03
CA SER A 22 -25.82 -38.99 -26.70
C SER A 22 -25.61 -38.45 -28.12
N THR A 23 -24.37 -38.02 -28.39
CA THR A 23 -23.61 -38.40 -29.60
C THR A 23 -22.13 -38.55 -29.27
N SER A 24 -21.63 -39.77 -29.46
CA SER A 24 -20.23 -40.18 -29.47
C SER A 24 -19.65 -40.08 -30.87
N LEU A 25 -18.39 -39.64 -31.01
CA LEU A 25 -17.42 -39.86 -32.12
C LEU A 25 -16.17 -39.06 -31.72
N GLY A 26 -14.93 -39.51 -31.71
CA GLY A 26 -14.24 -40.75 -31.98
C GLY A 26 -12.76 -40.45 -31.70
N VAL A 27 -12.10 -41.30 -30.91
CA VAL A 27 -10.68 -41.16 -30.55
C VAL A 27 -9.85 -41.50 -31.79
N ASN A 28 -8.99 -40.58 -32.24
CA ASN A 28 -7.99 -40.86 -33.26
C ASN A 28 -6.59 -40.76 -32.63
N SER A 29 -6.19 -41.86 -32.01
CA SER A 29 -4.81 -42.16 -31.64
C SER A 29 -4.03 -42.57 -32.89
N ARG A 30 -3.14 -41.71 -33.37
CA ARG A 30 -2.09 -42.08 -34.31
C ARG A 30 -0.77 -42.27 -33.55
N PRO A 31 0.02 -43.32 -33.84
CA PRO A 31 1.33 -43.51 -33.22
C PRO A 31 2.28 -42.40 -33.69
N ILE A 32 3.05 -41.85 -32.75
CA ILE A 32 4.16 -40.93 -33.03
C ILE A 32 5.36 -41.78 -33.41
N ASP A 33 5.80 -41.68 -34.67
CA ASP A 33 7.04 -42.29 -35.14
C ASP A 33 8.24 -41.62 -34.45
N ILE A 34 8.99 -42.44 -33.71
CA ILE A 34 10.26 -42.08 -33.06
C ILE A 34 11.34 -42.15 -34.14
N LEU A 35 11.46 -41.12 -34.99
CA LEU A 35 12.59 -40.93 -35.92
C LEU A 35 12.63 -39.53 -36.58
N GLU A 36 12.45 -38.45 -35.81
CA GLU A 36 12.79 -37.08 -36.25
C GLU A 36 13.60 -36.30 -35.18
N LEU A 37 14.48 -37.00 -34.47
CA LEU A 37 15.43 -36.45 -33.51
C LEU A 37 16.83 -36.29 -34.11
N THR A 38 16.99 -35.54 -35.21
CA THR A 38 18.30 -34.96 -35.59
C THR A 38 18.12 -33.72 -36.46
N ASN A 39 17.73 -32.59 -35.88
CA ASN A 39 18.01 -31.28 -36.49
C ASN A 39 18.21 -30.26 -35.37
N THR A 40 19.47 -30.10 -34.96
CA THR A 40 19.93 -28.96 -34.16
C THR A 40 19.90 -27.69 -35.00
N PRO A 41 19.15 -26.63 -34.62
CA PRO A 41 19.41 -25.31 -35.14
C PRO A 41 20.64 -24.75 -34.42
N LYS A 42 21.77 -24.72 -35.13
CA LYS A 42 22.86 -23.76 -34.85
C LYS A 42 22.34 -22.35 -35.18
N ASN A 43 22.77 -21.38 -34.39
CA ASN A 43 22.49 -19.94 -34.49
C ASN A 43 21.08 -19.50 -34.06
N ILE A 44 20.91 -19.34 -32.74
CA ILE A 44 20.07 -18.26 -32.23
C ILE A 44 20.97 -17.02 -32.27
N GLU A 45 20.92 -16.28 -33.37
CA GLU A 45 21.36 -14.88 -33.36
C GLU A 45 20.58 -14.17 -32.25
N MET A 46 21.31 -13.54 -31.32
CA MET A 46 20.73 -12.59 -30.39
C MET A 46 20.21 -11.40 -31.20
N ASN A 47 18.96 -11.50 -31.63
CA ASN A 47 18.21 -10.35 -32.13
C ASN A 47 18.01 -9.37 -30.97
N SER A 48 18.95 -8.45 -30.84
CA SER A 48 18.88 -7.24 -30.00
C SER A 48 17.94 -6.21 -30.61
N SER A 49 16.72 -6.62 -30.92
CA SER A 49 15.64 -5.74 -31.36
C SER A 49 14.52 -5.78 -30.34
N LEU A 50 14.72 -5.06 -29.23
CA LEU A 50 13.62 -4.60 -28.38
C LEU A 50 12.61 -3.90 -29.30
N SER A 51 11.40 -4.42 -29.39
CA SER A 51 10.34 -3.82 -30.20
C SER A 51 9.79 -2.59 -29.47
N LEU A 52 9.65 -1.49 -30.22
CA LEU A 52 9.22 -0.15 -29.80
C LEU A 52 7.85 -0.10 -29.08
N SER A 53 7.81 -0.56 -27.83
CA SER A 53 6.69 -0.35 -26.89
C SER A 53 7.22 -0.32 -25.44
N ASP A 54 8.33 0.40 -25.26
CA ASP A 54 9.20 0.44 -24.07
C ASP A 54 8.68 1.38 -22.96
N ASN A 55 7.41 1.24 -22.56
CA ASN A 55 6.89 1.92 -21.38
C ASN A 55 7.12 1.08 -20.11
N LEU A 56 7.74 1.68 -19.09
CA LEU A 56 7.73 1.24 -17.70
C LEU A 56 6.47 1.78 -17.01
N ILE A 57 5.57 0.88 -16.63
CA ILE A 57 4.29 1.24 -16.04
C ILE A 57 4.39 1.21 -14.51
N ILE A 58 4.24 2.38 -13.89
CA ILE A 58 4.30 2.63 -12.45
C ILE A 58 2.88 2.57 -11.87
N GLY A 59 2.58 1.50 -11.14
CA GLY A 59 1.33 1.36 -10.40
C GLY A 59 1.31 2.17 -9.11
N THR A 60 0.20 2.85 -8.83
CA THR A 60 -0.01 3.58 -7.56
C THR A 60 -1.48 3.67 -7.19
N ARG A 61 -1.76 4.08 -5.95
CA ARG A 61 -3.13 4.41 -5.52
C ARG A 61 -3.57 5.76 -6.09
N ASN A 62 -4.86 5.94 -6.31
CA ASN A 62 -5.45 7.19 -6.82
C ASN A 62 -5.58 8.32 -5.76
N SER A 63 -4.85 8.26 -4.65
CA SER A 63 -4.85 9.36 -3.68
C SER A 63 -3.81 10.41 -4.08
N LYS A 64 -4.09 11.70 -3.82
CA LYS A 64 -3.13 12.79 -4.11
C LYS A 64 -1.73 12.53 -3.54
N LEU A 65 -1.63 11.97 -2.33
CA LEU A 65 -0.33 11.62 -1.75
C LEU A 65 0.36 10.50 -2.53
N ALA A 66 -0.38 9.45 -2.91
CA ALA A 66 0.18 8.31 -3.63
C ALA A 66 0.62 8.68 -5.06
N LEU A 67 -0.12 9.54 -5.74
CA LEU A 67 0.29 10.12 -7.03
C LEU A 67 1.58 10.94 -6.90
N ILE A 68 1.70 11.79 -5.87
CA ILE A 68 2.94 12.55 -5.61
C ILE A 68 4.12 11.61 -5.30
N GLN A 69 3.87 10.49 -4.61
CA GLN A 69 4.91 9.49 -4.35
C GLN A 69 5.35 8.78 -5.64
N ALA A 70 4.41 8.46 -6.53
CA ALA A 70 4.72 7.87 -7.84
C ALA A 70 5.52 8.86 -8.71
N ASP A 71 5.12 10.13 -8.76
CA ASP A 71 5.86 11.20 -9.44
C ASP A 71 7.29 11.37 -8.90
N LEU A 72 7.49 11.28 -7.58
CA LEU A 72 8.83 11.31 -6.99
C LEU A 72 9.71 10.14 -7.48
N VAL A 73 9.14 8.94 -7.57
CA VAL A 73 9.85 7.76 -8.08
C VAL A 73 10.14 7.92 -9.58
N GLU A 74 9.15 8.33 -10.35
CA GLU A 74 9.27 8.59 -11.79
C GLU A 74 10.37 9.61 -12.09
N ARG A 75 10.42 10.72 -11.36
CA ARG A 75 11.49 11.72 -11.50
C ARG A 75 12.88 11.17 -11.19
N GLU A 76 13.01 10.28 -10.21
CA GLU A 76 14.30 9.64 -9.92
C GLU A 76 14.73 8.65 -11.00
N ILE A 77 13.77 8.00 -11.67
CA ILE A 77 14.01 7.16 -12.85
C ILE A 77 14.46 8.03 -14.03
N ASN A 78 13.72 9.09 -14.34
CA ASN A 78 13.99 9.97 -15.49
C ASN A 78 15.27 10.81 -15.36
N LYS A 79 15.83 10.93 -14.16
CA LYS A 79 17.19 11.51 -13.96
C LYS A 79 18.30 10.56 -14.42
N ARG A 80 18.03 9.27 -14.48
CA ARG A 80 19.02 8.21 -14.72
C ARG A 80 18.90 7.62 -16.12
N PHE A 81 17.70 7.65 -16.67
CA PHE A 81 17.39 7.19 -18.02
C PHE A 81 16.81 8.36 -18.82
N THR A 82 17.29 8.55 -20.05
CA THR A 82 16.66 9.51 -20.97
C THR A 82 15.34 8.94 -21.48
N THR A 83 14.44 9.80 -21.97
CA THR A 83 13.15 9.36 -22.54
C THR A 83 13.30 8.46 -23.75
N ASP A 84 14.43 8.57 -24.47
CA ASP A 84 14.77 7.69 -25.59
C ASP A 84 15.25 6.30 -25.11
N GLN A 85 15.66 6.18 -23.85
CA GLN A 85 16.07 4.92 -23.22
C GLN A 85 14.92 4.23 -22.49
N LEU A 86 14.05 5.00 -21.83
CA LEU A 86 12.95 4.47 -21.05
C LEU A 86 11.83 5.51 -20.95
N LYS A 87 10.64 5.14 -21.41
CA LYS A 87 9.44 5.95 -21.18
C LYS A 87 8.73 5.45 -19.93
N THR A 88 8.28 6.37 -19.08
CA THR A 88 7.51 6.05 -17.88
C THR A 88 6.04 6.40 -18.06
N GLU A 89 5.16 5.63 -17.42
CA GLU A 89 3.73 5.88 -17.37
C GLU A 89 3.20 5.58 -15.97
N ILE A 90 2.44 6.49 -15.37
CA ILE A 90 1.80 6.27 -14.07
C ILE A 90 0.37 5.76 -14.27
N GLN A 91 0.11 4.55 -13.79
CA GLN A 91 -1.24 3.97 -13.75
C GLN A 91 -1.77 3.97 -12.31
N SER A 92 -2.80 4.77 -12.05
CA SER A 92 -3.44 4.84 -10.74
C SER A 92 -4.69 3.97 -10.65
N MET A 93 -4.93 3.35 -9.50
CA MET A 93 -6.16 2.59 -9.21
C MET A 93 -6.66 2.81 -7.78
N SER A 94 -7.92 2.45 -7.53
CA SER A 94 -8.50 2.40 -6.18
C SER A 94 -8.23 1.05 -5.53
N THR A 95 -8.13 1.03 -4.20
CA THR A 95 -8.00 -0.21 -3.41
C THR A 95 -9.19 -0.37 -2.48
N SER A 96 -9.45 -1.58 -1.99
CA SER A 96 -10.49 -1.84 -0.99
C SER A 96 -10.41 -0.92 0.24
N GLY A 97 -9.20 -0.52 0.63
CA GLY A 97 -8.99 0.43 1.73
C GLY A 97 -9.47 1.85 1.43
N ASP A 98 -9.42 2.26 0.16
CA ASP A 98 -9.88 3.59 -0.27
C ASP A 98 -11.40 3.70 -0.22
N GLU A 99 -12.10 2.59 -0.49
CA GLU A 99 -13.56 2.52 -0.54
C GLU A 99 -14.17 2.35 0.87
N ASN A 100 -13.52 1.60 1.76
CA ASN A 100 -14.07 1.33 3.09
C ASN A 100 -13.68 2.39 4.13
N LEU A 101 -14.45 3.48 4.16
CA LEU A 101 -14.25 4.60 5.09
C LEU A 101 -15.06 4.48 6.40
N LEU A 102 -16.02 3.55 6.46
CA LEU A 102 -16.99 3.44 7.56
C LEU A 102 -16.53 2.53 8.69
N LYS A 103 -15.75 1.49 8.40
CA LYS A 103 -15.28 0.55 9.43
C LYS A 103 -13.98 1.04 10.07
N PRO A 104 -13.83 0.98 11.41
CA PRO A 104 -12.55 1.23 12.10
C PRO A 104 -11.38 0.47 11.49
N LEU A 105 -10.19 1.06 11.49
CA LEU A 105 -9.06 0.54 10.69
C LEU A 105 -8.62 -0.84 11.18
N TYR A 106 -8.68 -1.07 12.49
CA TYR A 106 -8.34 -2.36 13.10
C TYR A 106 -9.38 -3.46 12.80
N LEU A 107 -10.56 -3.12 12.29
CA LEU A 107 -11.59 -4.08 11.86
C LEU A 107 -11.52 -4.41 10.36
N LEU A 108 -10.73 -3.67 9.57
CA LEU A 108 -10.46 -4.02 8.19
C LEU A 108 -9.49 -5.23 8.18
N ARG A 109 -10.06 -6.43 8.28
CA ARG A 109 -9.29 -7.69 8.26
C ARG A 109 -8.71 -7.93 6.87
N GLY A 110 -7.39 -7.81 6.75
CA GLY A 110 -6.61 -8.20 5.57
C GLY A 110 -5.22 -7.58 5.64
N LYS A 111 -4.16 -8.39 5.51
CA LYS A 111 -2.77 -7.89 5.53
C LYS A 111 -2.44 -6.94 4.36
N SER A 112 -3.31 -6.89 3.34
CA SER A 112 -3.05 -6.24 2.04
C SER A 112 -4.16 -5.28 1.60
N VAL A 113 -4.89 -4.66 2.55
CA VAL A 113 -6.05 -3.76 2.25
C VAL A 113 -5.68 -2.58 1.33
N TRP A 114 -4.41 -2.22 1.25
CA TRP A 114 -3.89 -1.12 0.43
C TRP A 114 -2.98 -1.57 -0.72
N THR A 115 -2.71 -2.88 -0.84
CA THR A 115 -1.70 -3.41 -1.77
C THR A 115 -2.26 -4.48 -2.72
N LYS A 116 -3.30 -5.21 -2.32
CA LYS A 116 -3.81 -6.39 -3.03
C LYS A 116 -4.13 -6.12 -4.51
N GLU A 117 -4.87 -5.06 -4.82
CA GLU A 117 -5.27 -4.76 -6.20
C GLU A 117 -4.06 -4.39 -7.06
N LEU A 118 -3.08 -3.71 -6.49
CA LEU A 118 -1.82 -3.38 -7.18
C LEU A 118 -0.98 -4.64 -7.41
N GLU A 119 -0.84 -5.49 -6.40
CA GLU A 119 -0.13 -6.77 -6.48
C GLU A 119 -0.71 -7.68 -7.58
N ILE A 120 -2.04 -7.73 -7.74
CA ILE A 120 -2.69 -8.47 -8.84
C ILE A 120 -2.26 -7.93 -10.20
N ASN A 121 -2.25 -6.61 -10.39
CA ASN A 121 -1.84 -5.99 -11.65
C ASN A 121 -0.34 -6.20 -11.93
N LEU A 122 0.50 -6.16 -10.89
CA LEU A 122 1.94 -6.41 -10.98
C LEU A 122 2.22 -7.85 -11.41
N LEU A 123 1.55 -8.82 -10.78
CA LEU A 123 1.70 -10.23 -11.11
C LEU A 123 1.21 -10.54 -12.54
N ASN A 124 0.10 -9.94 -12.96
CA ASN A 124 -0.44 -10.08 -14.31
C ASN A 124 0.38 -9.31 -15.38
N GLY A 125 1.34 -8.48 -14.98
CA GLY A 125 2.16 -7.68 -15.90
C GLY A 125 1.45 -6.49 -16.53
N SER A 126 0.32 -6.06 -15.97
CA SER A 126 -0.36 -4.82 -16.37
C SER A 126 0.39 -3.58 -15.86
N ILE A 127 1.16 -3.72 -14.78
CA ILE A 127 2.12 -2.74 -14.28
C ILE A 127 3.48 -3.42 -14.05
N ASP A 128 4.57 -2.66 -14.09
CA ASP A 128 5.93 -3.17 -13.96
C ASP A 128 6.51 -3.00 -12.54
N LEU A 129 6.08 -1.94 -11.84
CA LEU A 129 6.43 -1.70 -10.43
C LEU A 129 5.27 -1.03 -9.69
N ILE A 130 5.29 -1.09 -8.36
CA ILE A 130 4.33 -0.41 -7.49
C ILE A 130 5.06 0.55 -6.55
N VAL A 131 4.49 1.74 -6.38
CA VAL A 131 4.96 2.73 -5.41
C VAL A 131 4.05 2.79 -4.19
N HIS A 132 4.65 2.62 -3.01
CA HIS A 132 3.94 2.59 -1.73
C HIS A 132 4.48 3.61 -0.73
N SER A 133 3.61 4.07 0.17
CA SER A 133 4.06 4.48 1.50
C SER A 133 4.53 3.23 2.25
N LEU A 134 5.82 3.13 2.61
CA LEU A 134 6.40 1.88 3.12
C LEU A 134 5.72 1.33 4.39
N LYS A 135 5.15 2.21 5.22
CA LYS A 135 4.39 1.82 6.41
C LYS A 135 3.11 1.01 6.10
N ASP A 136 2.61 1.11 4.88
CA ASP A 136 1.39 0.44 4.43
C ASP A 136 1.70 -0.90 3.72
N VAL A 137 2.98 -1.21 3.50
CA VAL A 137 3.44 -2.47 2.90
C VAL A 137 3.53 -3.55 3.99
N PRO A 138 2.90 -4.73 3.82
CA PRO A 138 2.99 -5.81 4.79
C PRO A 138 4.43 -6.29 4.99
N THR A 139 4.70 -6.92 6.13
CA THR A 139 6.03 -7.49 6.41
C THR A 139 6.33 -8.74 5.59
N THR A 140 5.28 -9.41 5.10
CA THR A 140 5.37 -10.56 4.20
C THR A 140 4.62 -10.20 2.93
N LEU A 141 5.35 -10.16 1.82
CA LEU A 141 4.79 -9.95 0.48
C LEU A 141 4.23 -11.26 -0.08
N PRO A 142 3.25 -11.20 -1.00
CA PRO A 142 2.79 -12.39 -1.71
C PRO A 142 3.92 -13.01 -2.55
N ALA A 143 3.78 -14.31 -2.84
CA ALA A 143 4.74 -15.00 -3.70
C ALA A 143 4.81 -14.33 -5.08
N GLY A 144 6.03 -14.15 -5.59
CA GLY A 144 6.27 -13.44 -6.84
C GLY A 144 6.35 -11.92 -6.71
N CYS A 145 6.20 -11.35 -5.51
CA CYS A 145 6.45 -9.93 -5.24
C CYS A 145 7.67 -9.72 -4.33
N GLU A 146 8.43 -8.67 -4.61
CA GLU A 146 9.61 -8.28 -3.83
C GLU A 146 9.68 -6.77 -3.64
N LEU A 147 10.05 -6.33 -2.42
CA LEU A 147 10.39 -4.93 -2.16
C LEU A 147 11.79 -4.66 -2.72
N ALA A 148 11.84 -4.18 -3.96
CA ALA A 148 13.07 -3.91 -4.68
C ALA A 148 13.89 -2.80 -4.02
N SER A 149 13.23 -1.70 -3.63
CA SER A 149 13.91 -0.53 -3.09
C SER A 149 13.09 0.25 -2.09
N VAL A 150 13.79 1.09 -1.35
CA VAL A 150 13.24 2.07 -0.44
C VAL A 150 13.96 3.39 -0.69
N MET A 151 13.22 4.41 -1.12
CA MET A 151 13.79 5.75 -1.32
C MET A 151 14.30 6.34 -0.01
N LEU A 152 15.17 7.34 -0.11
CA LEU A 152 15.59 8.17 1.02
C LEU A 152 14.39 8.62 1.88
N ARG A 153 14.54 8.40 3.19
CA ARG A 153 13.45 8.59 4.15
C ARG A 153 13.23 10.07 4.45
N GLU A 154 12.00 10.53 4.27
CA GLU A 154 11.55 11.84 4.77
C GLU A 154 11.31 11.77 6.29
N ASP A 155 11.14 12.93 6.93
CA ASP A 155 10.84 13.05 8.36
C ASP A 155 9.80 12.02 8.86
N PRO A 156 10.21 11.07 9.72
CA PRO A 156 9.34 9.99 10.13
C PRO A 156 8.40 10.40 11.27
N ARG A 157 8.52 11.60 11.85
CA ARG A 157 7.71 12.03 13.01
C ARG A 157 6.23 12.11 12.66
N ASP A 158 5.42 12.03 13.71
CA ASP A 158 4.02 12.45 13.65
C ASP A 158 3.93 13.94 13.99
N ALA A 159 2.86 14.60 13.57
CA ALA A 159 2.58 15.99 13.85
C ALA A 159 1.17 16.15 14.45
N LEU A 160 1.06 17.08 15.39
CA LEU A 160 -0.19 17.64 15.83
C LEU A 160 -0.62 18.75 14.87
N ILE A 161 -1.91 18.76 14.54
CA ILE A 161 -2.58 19.79 13.75
C ILE A 161 -3.80 20.20 14.56
N ILE A 162 -3.78 21.40 15.12
CA ILE A 162 -4.92 22.00 15.80
C ILE A 162 -5.80 22.72 14.77
N ARG A 163 -7.12 22.70 14.98
CA ARG A 163 -8.06 23.45 14.13
C ARG A 163 -7.76 24.95 14.22
N ASN A 164 -8.17 25.72 13.21
CA ASN A 164 -8.00 27.18 13.26
C ASN A 164 -8.79 27.80 14.43
N GLY A 165 -8.19 28.80 15.09
CA GLY A 165 -8.82 29.58 16.17
C GLY A 165 -8.08 29.45 17.51
N PRO A 166 -8.11 28.29 18.17
CA PRO A 166 -7.47 28.14 19.48
C PRO A 166 -5.94 28.27 19.42
N PRO A 167 -5.29 28.93 20.41
CA PRO A 167 -3.85 29.20 20.41
C PRO A 167 -3.00 28.01 20.89
N PHE A 168 -3.55 26.80 20.88
CA PHE A 168 -2.87 25.62 21.41
C PHE A 168 -1.75 25.18 20.47
N THR A 169 -0.57 24.97 21.04
CA THR A 169 0.65 24.56 20.33
C THR A 169 1.09 23.15 20.71
N HIS A 170 0.57 22.60 21.82
CA HIS A 170 0.96 21.30 22.35
C HIS A 170 -0.23 20.52 22.93
N LEU A 171 -0.13 19.18 22.95
CA LEU A 171 -1.19 18.31 23.51
C LEU A 171 -1.47 18.59 24.99
N SER A 172 -0.45 18.93 25.78
CA SER A 172 -0.59 19.25 27.20
C SER A 172 -1.36 20.53 27.51
N GLN A 173 -1.55 21.41 26.51
CA GLN A 173 -2.29 22.66 26.67
C GLN A 173 -3.79 22.48 26.41
N LEU A 174 -4.19 21.33 25.88
CA LEU A 174 -5.59 21.09 25.51
C LEU A 174 -6.44 20.87 26.77
N PRO A 175 -7.63 21.50 26.84
CA PRO A 175 -8.56 21.27 27.94
C PRO A 175 -8.93 19.79 28.09
N PRO A 176 -9.21 19.30 29.31
CA PRO A 176 -9.75 17.97 29.52
C PRO A 176 -10.99 17.70 28.65
N GLY A 177 -11.07 16.50 28.09
CA GLY A 177 -12.15 16.10 27.17
C GLY A 177 -11.95 16.54 25.72
N SER A 178 -10.92 17.35 25.39
CA SER A 178 -10.61 17.70 23.99
C SER A 178 -10.42 16.46 23.12
N ILE A 179 -11.01 16.46 21.93
CA ILE A 179 -11.05 15.29 21.04
C ILE A 179 -9.94 15.40 19.99
N ILE A 180 -9.05 14.41 19.99
CA ILE A 180 -8.01 14.24 18.98
C ILE A 180 -8.41 13.17 17.96
N GLY A 181 -8.47 13.57 16.69
CA GLY A 181 -8.79 12.69 15.58
C GLY A 181 -7.60 11.84 15.14
N THR A 182 -7.68 10.52 15.33
CA THR A 182 -6.72 9.55 14.77
C THR A 182 -7.32 8.14 14.74
N SER A 183 -7.21 7.46 13.60
CA SER A 183 -7.63 6.06 13.45
C SER A 183 -6.49 5.05 13.66
N SER A 184 -5.35 5.49 14.18
CA SER A 184 -4.17 4.63 14.39
C SER A 184 -4.14 4.12 15.83
N VAL A 185 -4.26 2.81 16.01
CA VAL A 185 -4.15 2.16 17.33
C VAL A 185 -2.82 2.48 18.01
N ARG A 186 -1.70 2.50 17.24
CA ARG A 186 -0.38 2.91 17.74
C ARG A 186 -0.42 4.29 18.39
N ARG A 187 -1.00 5.28 17.70
CA ARG A 187 -1.06 6.66 18.20
C ARG A 187 -1.97 6.75 19.41
N VAL A 188 -3.14 6.14 19.35
CA VAL A 188 -4.10 6.13 20.47
C VAL A 188 -3.46 5.51 21.72
N ALA A 189 -2.80 4.36 21.60
CA ALA A 189 -2.21 3.66 22.74
C ALA A 189 -1.13 4.49 23.45
N GLN A 190 -0.23 5.12 22.68
CA GLN A 190 0.85 5.94 23.24
C GLN A 190 0.32 7.25 23.83
N LEU A 191 -0.52 7.96 23.08
CA LEU A 191 -1.02 9.26 23.50
C LEU A 191 -2.00 9.17 24.67
N ARG A 192 -2.83 8.12 24.76
CA ARG A 192 -3.69 7.91 25.95
C ARG A 192 -2.89 7.68 27.22
N ARG A 193 -1.73 7.03 27.12
CA ARG A 193 -0.86 6.78 28.27
C ARG A 193 -0.27 8.08 28.83
N GLN A 194 0.07 9.04 27.97
CA GLN A 194 0.70 10.29 28.39
C GLN A 194 -0.29 11.43 28.63
N PHE A 195 -1.40 11.45 27.89
CA PHE A 195 -2.42 12.49 27.94
C PHE A 195 -3.79 11.86 28.29
N PRO A 196 -3.95 11.31 29.50
CA PRO A 196 -5.13 10.54 29.90
C PRO A 196 -6.43 11.37 29.94
N ASN A 197 -6.30 12.70 30.04
CA ASN A 197 -7.44 13.61 30.06
C ASN A 197 -7.98 13.96 28.67
N LEU A 198 -7.32 13.51 27.58
CA LEU A 198 -7.76 13.76 26.21
C LEU A 198 -8.61 12.60 25.68
N ALA A 199 -9.60 12.93 24.85
CA ALA A 199 -10.39 11.96 24.13
C ALA A 199 -9.77 11.68 22.75
N PHE A 200 -9.93 10.46 22.25
CA PHE A 200 -9.45 10.04 20.94
C PHE A 200 -10.57 9.41 20.15
N GLN A 201 -10.85 9.94 18.96
CA GLN A 201 -11.88 9.45 18.06
C GLN A 201 -11.31 9.15 16.67
N ASP A 202 -11.91 8.18 15.99
CA ASP A 202 -11.50 7.83 14.64
C ASP A 202 -11.73 9.00 13.69
N ILE A 203 -10.77 9.23 12.79
CA ILE A 203 -10.92 10.13 11.64
C ILE A 203 -10.41 9.41 10.38
N ARG A 204 -11.32 9.23 9.42
CA ARG A 204 -11.10 8.46 8.18
C ARG A 204 -11.16 9.32 6.93
N GLY A 205 -10.57 8.79 5.87
CA GLY A 205 -10.37 9.47 4.59
C GLY A 205 -8.89 9.78 4.33
N ASN A 206 -8.61 10.25 3.12
CA ASN A 206 -7.30 10.80 2.75
C ASN A 206 -7.02 12.11 3.50
N LEU A 207 -5.82 12.69 3.31
CA LEU A 207 -5.40 13.89 4.02
C LEU A 207 -6.39 15.05 3.81
N GLN A 208 -6.87 15.25 2.58
CA GLN A 208 -7.80 16.32 2.23
C GLN A 208 -9.14 16.16 2.97
N THR A 209 -9.71 14.95 2.99
CA THR A 209 -10.93 14.64 3.74
C THR A 209 -10.75 14.88 5.24
N ARG A 210 -9.58 14.54 5.80
CA ARG A 210 -9.30 14.76 7.22
C ARG A 210 -9.19 16.24 7.58
N PHE A 211 -8.55 17.05 6.73
CA PHE A 211 -8.51 18.50 6.92
C PHE A 211 -9.91 19.11 6.80
N LYS A 212 -10.72 18.71 5.81
CA LYS A 212 -12.12 19.14 5.71
C LYS A 212 -12.91 18.82 6.99
N LYS A 213 -12.73 17.61 7.54
CA LYS A 213 -13.37 17.20 8.80
C LYS A 213 -12.85 17.98 10.02
N LEU A 214 -11.57 18.34 10.07
CA LEU A 214 -11.01 19.16 11.14
C LEU A 214 -11.55 20.60 11.09
N ASP A 215 -11.59 21.17 9.88
CA ASP A 215 -11.90 22.58 9.66
C ASP A 215 -13.41 22.86 9.62
N ALA A 216 -14.26 21.83 9.59
CA ALA A 216 -15.72 21.97 9.61
C ALA A 216 -16.21 22.67 10.90
N THR A 217 -17.25 23.49 10.77
CA THR A 217 -17.82 24.27 11.89
C THR A 217 -18.37 23.38 12.99
N ASP A 218 -19.01 22.28 12.62
CA ASP A 218 -19.55 21.24 13.48
C ASP A 218 -18.52 20.15 13.85
N SER A 219 -17.25 20.34 13.50
CA SER A 219 -16.21 19.35 13.76
C SER A 219 -16.08 19.08 15.25
N PRO A 220 -16.15 17.79 15.68
CA PRO A 220 -15.90 17.44 17.07
C PRO A 220 -14.41 17.51 17.41
N TYR A 221 -13.51 17.59 16.42
CA TYR A 221 -12.07 17.49 16.64
C TYR A 221 -11.47 18.83 17.04
N THR A 222 -10.75 18.86 18.16
CA THR A 222 -9.87 19.98 18.54
C THR A 222 -8.59 19.94 17.71
N GLY A 223 -8.12 18.74 17.38
CA GLY A 223 -6.95 18.53 16.52
C GLY A 223 -6.91 17.13 15.93
N ILE A 224 -5.99 16.90 15.00
CA ILE A 224 -5.73 15.59 14.39
C ILE A 224 -4.24 15.27 14.41
N ILE A 225 -3.91 13.98 14.40
CA ILE A 225 -2.52 13.52 14.29
C ILE A 225 -2.25 12.95 12.89
N LEU A 226 -1.24 13.49 12.20
CA LEU A 226 -0.86 13.07 10.84
C LEU A 226 0.65 12.84 10.76
N ALA A 227 1.11 12.12 9.72
CA ALA A 227 2.54 11.91 9.52
C ALA A 227 3.15 13.14 8.84
N VAL A 228 4.28 13.62 9.34
CA VAL A 228 4.98 14.81 8.81
C VAL A 228 5.30 14.65 7.33
N ALA A 229 5.90 13.51 6.95
CA ALA A 229 6.24 13.23 5.55
C ALA A 229 5.04 13.34 4.60
N GLY A 230 3.84 12.94 5.05
CA GLY A 230 2.62 13.08 4.26
C GLY A 230 2.27 14.54 4.03
N LEU A 231 2.33 15.37 5.07
CA LEU A 231 2.04 16.80 5.02
C LEU A 231 3.03 17.56 4.14
N LYS A 232 4.33 17.31 4.30
CA LYS A 232 5.39 17.92 3.48
C LYS A 232 5.18 17.65 1.99
N ARG A 233 4.97 16.37 1.62
CA ARG A 233 4.78 15.96 0.22
C ARG A 233 3.58 16.63 -0.45
N ILE A 234 2.49 16.85 0.28
CA ILE A 234 1.28 17.49 -0.28
C ILE A 234 1.27 19.01 -0.13
N GLY A 235 2.35 19.63 0.36
CA GLY A 235 2.44 21.08 0.55
C GLY A 235 1.66 21.63 1.74
N LEU A 236 1.37 20.80 2.75
CA LEU A 236 0.63 21.20 3.97
C LEU A 236 1.54 21.25 5.21
N ALA A 237 2.84 21.46 5.05
CA ALA A 237 3.77 21.58 6.17
C ALA A 237 3.43 22.78 7.08
N THR A 238 2.88 23.87 6.52
CA THR A 238 2.45 25.05 7.27
C THR A 238 1.25 24.80 8.18
N ARG A 239 0.54 23.70 8.01
CA ARG A 239 -0.55 23.27 8.91
C ARG A 239 -0.05 22.56 10.17
N ILE A 240 1.25 22.25 10.26
CA ILE A 240 1.82 21.58 11.43
C ILE A 240 1.81 22.56 12.60
N THR A 241 1.11 22.20 13.67
CA THR A 241 1.13 22.95 14.93
C THR A 241 2.38 22.61 15.73
N SER A 242 2.68 21.32 15.88
CA SER A 242 3.90 20.84 16.52
C SER A 242 4.28 19.44 16.05
N TYR A 243 5.56 19.14 16.15
CA TYR A 243 6.12 17.82 15.90
C TYR A 243 6.00 16.98 17.17
N LEU A 244 5.56 15.73 17.04
CA LEU A 244 5.49 14.76 18.14
C LEU A 244 6.71 13.85 18.08
N GLU A 245 7.51 13.89 19.13
CA GLU A 245 8.78 13.17 19.26
C GLU A 245 8.72 12.18 20.42
N PRO A 246 9.64 11.21 20.50
CA PRO A 246 9.84 10.45 21.73
C PRO A 246 10.13 11.38 22.93
N PRO A 247 9.61 11.08 24.14
CA PRO A 247 8.82 9.90 24.46
C PRO A 247 7.35 10.01 24.04
N ASP A 248 6.85 11.18 23.64
CA ASP A 248 5.43 11.44 23.39
C ASP A 248 4.82 10.55 22.30
N LEU A 249 5.53 10.37 21.19
CA LEU A 249 5.05 9.49 20.13
C LEU A 249 6.16 8.89 19.28
N TYR A 250 6.32 7.56 19.39
CA TYR A 250 7.15 6.77 18.50
C TYR A 250 6.41 6.49 17.19
N HIS A 251 7.04 6.83 16.07
CA HIS A 251 6.47 6.70 14.72
C HIS A 251 6.29 5.23 14.26
N ALA A 252 5.46 5.03 13.24
CA ALA A 252 5.24 3.69 12.67
C ALA A 252 6.48 3.18 11.91
N VAL A 253 6.66 1.85 11.88
CA VAL A 253 7.68 1.20 11.05
C VAL A 253 7.50 1.61 9.58
N GLY A 254 8.58 2.00 8.92
CA GLY A 254 8.53 2.49 7.53
C GLY A 254 7.88 3.87 7.33
N GLN A 255 7.42 4.56 8.39
CA GLN A 255 6.85 5.90 8.24
C GLN A 255 7.87 6.88 7.66
N GLY A 256 7.46 7.68 6.66
CA GLY A 256 8.33 8.63 5.98
C GLY A 256 9.07 8.05 4.77
N ALA A 257 9.19 6.73 4.65
CA ALA A 257 9.82 6.10 3.49
C ALA A 257 8.82 5.78 2.38
N ILE A 258 9.30 5.77 1.14
CA ILE A 258 8.58 5.27 -0.05
C ILE A 258 9.21 3.93 -0.41
N GLY A 259 8.38 2.89 -0.58
CA GLY A 259 8.81 1.57 -1.01
C GLY A 259 8.46 1.33 -2.48
N ILE A 260 9.34 0.65 -3.20
CA ILE A 260 9.15 0.23 -4.58
C ILE A 260 9.07 -1.30 -4.59
N GLU A 261 7.93 -1.84 -5.01
CA GLU A 261 7.66 -3.28 -5.13
C GLU A 261 7.68 -3.69 -6.60
N ILE A 262 8.28 -4.84 -6.91
CA ILE A 262 8.39 -5.41 -8.27
C ILE A 262 8.02 -6.89 -8.26
N ARG A 263 7.82 -7.46 -9.44
CA ARG A 263 7.67 -8.91 -9.62
C ARG A 263 9.03 -9.62 -9.54
N THR A 264 9.04 -10.86 -9.06
CA THR A 264 10.21 -11.75 -9.08
C THR A 264 9.91 -13.01 -9.92
N PRO A 265 10.68 -13.29 -11.00
CA PRO A 265 11.71 -12.43 -11.56
C PRO A 265 11.10 -11.14 -12.16
N PRO A 266 11.87 -10.05 -12.23
CA PRO A 266 11.40 -8.80 -12.81
C PRO A 266 10.97 -8.98 -14.26
N ALA A 267 10.05 -8.13 -14.72
CA ALA A 267 9.82 -7.99 -16.15
C ALA A 267 11.13 -7.66 -16.86
N MET A 268 11.37 -8.23 -18.05
CA MET A 268 12.58 -7.93 -18.86
C MET A 268 12.80 -6.42 -19.09
N LYS A 269 11.75 -5.61 -18.98
CA LYS A 269 11.76 -4.14 -19.11
C LYS A 269 12.54 -3.42 -18.01
N LEU A 270 12.64 -4.00 -16.80
CA LEU A 270 13.56 -3.51 -15.78
C LEU A 270 14.95 -4.06 -16.12
N ASN A 271 15.68 -3.34 -16.99
CA ASN A 271 17.08 -3.65 -17.28
C ASN A 271 17.87 -3.80 -15.96
N LYS A 272 18.87 -4.68 -15.95
CA LYS A 272 19.93 -4.84 -14.95
C LYS A 272 20.43 -3.50 -14.37
N THR A 273 20.49 -2.43 -15.18
CA THR A 273 20.87 -1.07 -14.73
C THR A 273 19.83 -0.42 -13.80
N LEU A 274 18.54 -0.62 -14.05
CA LEU A 274 17.45 -0.12 -13.21
C LEU A 274 17.41 -0.93 -11.90
N GLU A 275 17.60 -2.24 -11.95
CA GLU A 275 17.80 -3.08 -10.76
C GLU A 275 18.99 -2.63 -9.93
N GLU A 276 20.18 -2.48 -10.52
CA GLU A 276 21.40 -2.05 -9.81
C GLU A 276 21.22 -0.67 -9.15
N THR A 277 20.44 0.21 -9.75
CA THR A 277 20.18 1.54 -9.20
C THR A 277 19.14 1.52 -8.09
N ILE A 278 18.04 0.79 -8.29
CA ILE A 278 16.97 0.55 -7.30
C ILE A 278 17.55 -0.18 -6.08
N LEU A 279 18.42 -1.17 -6.28
CA LEU A 279 19.02 -1.99 -5.23
C LEU A 279 20.10 -1.27 -4.40
N ARG A 280 20.82 -0.26 -4.93
CA ARG A 280 21.88 0.46 -4.21
C ARG A 280 21.38 1.27 -3.00
N GLU A 281 20.12 1.71 -2.97
CA GLU A 281 19.53 2.41 -1.81
C GLU A 281 19.00 1.47 -0.70
N ARG A 282 19.04 0.13 -0.89
CA ARG A 282 18.56 -0.86 0.09
C ARG A 282 19.25 -0.77 1.47
N ALA A 283 20.48 -0.27 1.54
CA ALA A 283 21.39 -0.51 2.66
C ALA A 283 20.99 0.16 4.00
N THR A 284 20.24 1.27 4.01
CA THR A 284 19.96 2.04 5.24
C THR A 284 18.63 1.69 5.91
N THR A 285 17.61 1.23 5.18
CA THR A 285 16.25 1.03 5.75
C THR A 285 15.96 -0.43 6.11
N VAL A 286 16.49 -1.42 5.37
CA VAL A 286 16.23 -2.85 5.61
C VAL A 286 16.74 -3.32 6.98
N ARG A 287 17.87 -2.78 7.45
CA ARG A 287 18.44 -3.10 8.78
C ARG A 287 17.46 -2.91 9.94
N LYS A 288 16.56 -1.90 9.88
CA LYS A 288 15.57 -1.65 10.95
C LYS A 288 14.33 -2.54 10.85
N ARG A 289 13.98 -3.06 9.67
CA ARG A 289 12.88 -4.04 9.51
C ARG A 289 13.27 -5.42 10.03
N GLY A 290 14.50 -5.86 9.78
CA GLY A 290 15.02 -7.14 10.30
C GLY A 290 15.07 -7.22 11.83
N LEU A 291 15.35 -6.12 12.51
CA LEU A 291 15.39 -6.02 13.98
C LEU A 291 14.03 -6.28 14.67
N ILE A 292 12.91 -6.11 13.97
CA ILE A 292 11.56 -6.39 14.49
C ILE A 292 11.13 -7.83 14.20
N MET A 293 11.79 -8.49 13.24
CA MET A 293 11.55 -9.90 12.89
C MET A 293 12.30 -10.88 13.78
N ALA A 294 13.23 -10.40 14.63
CA ALA A 294 13.84 -11.24 15.63
C ALA A 294 12.80 -11.59 16.70
N PRO A 295 12.55 -12.89 16.98
CA PRO A 295 11.81 -13.24 18.20
C PRO A 295 12.55 -12.63 19.41
N PRO A 296 11.83 -12.23 20.46
CA PRO A 296 12.48 -11.71 21.66
C PRO A 296 13.50 -12.74 22.15
N PRO A 297 14.71 -12.33 22.56
CA PRO A 297 15.59 -13.24 23.28
C PRO A 297 14.84 -13.71 24.52
N PHE A 298 14.74 -15.04 24.67
CA PHE A 298 14.23 -15.68 25.87
C PHE A 298 15.07 -15.28 27.09
#